data_AF-A0A1H8LCG3-F1
#
_entry.id   AF-A0A1H8LCG3-F1
#
_cell.length_a   1.000
_cell.length_b   1.000
_cell.length_c   1.000
_cell.angle_alpha   90.00
_cell.angle_beta   90.00
_cell.angle_gamma   90.00
#
_symmetry.space_group_name_H-M   'P 1'
#
loop_
_entity.id
_entity.type
_entity.pdbx_description
1 polymer ?
#
loop_
_entity_poly.entity_id
_entity_poly.type
_entity_poly.pdbx_seq_one_letter_code
_entity_poly.pdbx_strand_id
1 'polypeptide(L)'
;MRGTHSFLLDEEVIGFEINPETHYNPPVLAIQQGNQSIQLHLSNEQLADLEFTIRTHLDSIRYPETPDQQMILHAECNAAIEEEIA
;
A
#
# COMPACT_ATOMS: atom_id res chain seq x y z
N MET A 1 18.29 2.51 -5.39
CA MET A 1 17.84 1.11 -5.64
C MET A 1 16.96 1.14 -6.88
N ARG A 2 17.25 0.32 -7.90
CA ARG A 2 16.33 0.09 -9.01
C ARG A 2 15.24 -0.85 -8.50
N GLY A 3 14.03 -0.32 -8.31
CA GLY A 3 12.86 -1.11 -7.96
C GLY A 3 12.22 -1.60 -9.24
N THR A 4 12.55 -2.80 -9.68
CA THR A 4 11.83 -3.48 -10.76
C THR A 4 10.89 -4.49 -10.12
N HIS A 5 9.61 -4.39 -10.39
CA HIS A 5 8.59 -5.34 -9.93
C HIS A 5 7.78 -5.82 -11.11
N SER A 6 7.32 -7.07 -11.06
CA SER A 6 6.44 -7.60 -12.09
C SER A 6 5.43 -8.56 -11.49
N PHE A 7 4.26 -8.63 -12.09
CA PHE A 7 3.22 -9.60 -11.75
C PHE A 7 2.45 -10.03 -13.00
N LEU A 8 1.71 -11.13 -12.89
CA LEU A 8 0.86 -11.64 -13.98
C LEU A 8 -0.52 -11.00 -13.92
N LEU A 9 -1.00 -10.49 -15.05
CA LEU A 9 -2.37 -10.06 -15.29
C LEU A 9 -2.86 -10.69 -16.60
N ASP A 10 -3.95 -11.45 -16.58
CA ASP A 10 -4.53 -12.10 -17.77
C ASP A 10 -3.51 -12.89 -18.62
N GLU A 11 -2.68 -13.71 -17.97
CA GLU A 11 -1.60 -14.50 -18.59
C GLU A 11 -0.43 -13.67 -19.19
N GLU A 12 -0.44 -12.36 -18.98
CA GLU A 12 0.59 -11.43 -19.44
C GLU A 12 1.42 -10.91 -18.27
N VAL A 13 2.74 -10.77 -18.47
CA VAL A 13 3.62 -10.18 -17.47
C VAL A 13 3.53 -8.66 -17.57
N ILE A 14 3.10 -8.02 -16.49
CA ILE A 14 3.18 -6.57 -16.34
C ILE A 14 4.42 -6.21 -15.53
N GLY A 15 5.30 -5.39 -16.11
CA GLY A 15 6.50 -4.88 -15.48
C GLY A 15 6.34 -3.43 -15.04
N PHE A 16 6.89 -3.11 -13.87
CA PHE A 16 6.97 -1.77 -13.29
C PHE A 16 8.43 -1.48 -12.99
N GLU A 17 8.91 -0.34 -13.49
CA GLU A 17 10.26 0.15 -13.20
C GLU A 17 10.20 1.63 -12.85
N ILE A 18 10.85 2.00 -11.74
CA ILE A 18 11.15 3.40 -11.44
C ILE A 18 12.61 3.64 -11.79
N ASN A 19 12.83 4.44 -12.83
CA ASN A 19 14.13 4.98 -13.14
C ASN A 19 14.36 6.21 -12.25
N PRO A 20 15.43 6.23 -11.44
CA PRO A 20 15.69 7.34 -10.53
C PRO A 20 15.99 8.62 -11.32
N GLU A 21 15.85 9.75 -10.63
CA GLU A 21 16.23 11.03 -11.20
C GLU A 21 17.69 11.05 -11.64
N THR A 22 17.95 11.78 -12.71
CA THR A 22 19.30 12.07 -13.20
C THR A 22 19.49 13.57 -13.25
N HIS A 23 20.72 14.04 -13.45
CA HIS A 23 21.01 15.46 -13.52
C HIS A 23 20.18 16.23 -14.58
N TYR A 24 19.70 15.52 -15.60
CA TYR A 24 18.96 16.12 -16.72
C TYR A 24 17.50 15.66 -16.83
N ASN A 25 17.08 14.64 -16.06
CA ASN A 25 15.74 14.08 -16.17
C ASN A 25 15.12 13.82 -14.81
N PRO A 26 13.83 14.16 -14.63
CA PRO A 26 13.07 13.74 -13.45
C PRO A 26 12.94 12.21 -13.42
N PRO A 27 12.57 11.62 -12.28
CA PRO A 27 12.34 10.19 -12.20
C PRO A 27 11.19 9.77 -13.13
N VAL A 28 11.32 8.56 -13.67
CA VAL A 28 10.39 8.02 -14.66
C VAL A 28 9.79 6.72 -14.15
N LEU A 29 8.47 6.68 -14.03
CA LEU A 29 7.71 5.46 -13.80
C LEU A 29 7.38 4.85 -15.18
N ALA A 30 7.91 3.66 -15.44
CA ALA A 30 7.65 2.88 -16.64
C ALA A 30 6.78 1.67 -16.30
N ILE A 31 5.71 1.48 -17.08
CA ILE A 31 4.80 0.33 -16.99
C ILE A 31 4.83 -0.36 -18.36
N GLN A 32 5.18 -1.65 -18.37
CA GLN A 32 5.24 -2.47 -19.58
C GLN A 32 4.22 -3.59 -19.48
N GLN A 33 3.38 -3.73 -20.49
CA GLN A 33 2.46 -4.86 -20.69
C GLN A 33 2.63 -5.36 -22.13
N GLY A 34 3.35 -6.48 -22.30
CA GLY A 34 3.65 -7.05 -23.62
C GLY A 34 4.33 -6.03 -24.53
N ASN A 35 3.64 -5.62 -25.60
CA ASN A 35 4.14 -4.62 -26.56
C ASN A 35 3.69 -3.18 -26.24
N GLN A 36 2.92 -2.96 -25.18
CA GLN A 36 2.46 -1.64 -24.76
C GLN A 36 3.30 -1.13 -23.59
N SER A 37 3.72 0.13 -23.67
CA SER A 37 4.51 0.77 -22.64
C SER A 37 3.99 2.16 -22.34
N ILE A 38 3.82 2.49 -21.05
CA ILE A 38 3.49 3.82 -20.58
C ILE A 38 4.67 4.33 -19.76
N GLN A 39 5.09 5.57 -20.02
CA GLN A 39 6.13 6.25 -19.24
C GLN A 39 5.58 7.56 -18.70
N LEU A 40 5.72 7.75 -17.39
CA LEU A 40 5.29 8.95 -16.69
C LEU A 40 6.52 9.63 -16.09
N HIS A 41 6.75 10.88 -16.51
CA HIS A 41 7.75 11.75 -15.91
C HIS A 41 7.11 12.45 -14.71
N LEU A 42 7.58 12.14 -13.52
CA LEU A 42 6.98 12.61 -12.26
C LEU A 42 8.05 13.33 -11.44
N SER A 43 7.67 14.28 -10.59
CA SER A 43 8.58 14.76 -9.55
C SER A 43 8.66 13.74 -8.39
N ASN A 44 9.68 13.85 -7.54
CA ASN A 44 9.77 13.03 -6.33
C ASN A 44 8.57 13.25 -5.40
N GLU A 45 8.02 14.47 -5.33
CA GLU A 45 6.82 14.79 -4.56
C GLU A 45 5.59 14.04 -5.10
N GLN A 46 5.40 14.02 -6.43
CA GLN A 46 4.31 13.28 -7.06
C GLN A 46 4.46 11.75 -6.87
N LEU A 47 5.69 11.24 -6.87
CA LEU A 47 5.94 9.83 -6.55
C LEU A 47 5.63 9.51 -5.09
N ALA A 48 5.91 10.43 -4.16
CA ALA A 48 5.54 10.27 -2.76
C ALA A 48 4.01 10.27 -2.58
N ASP A 49 3.28 11.16 -3.26
CA ASP A 49 1.82 11.17 -3.24
C ASP A 49 1.22 9.87 -3.80
N LEU A 50 1.84 9.32 -4.85
CA LEU A 50 1.44 8.03 -5.41
C LEU A 50 1.67 6.89 -4.41
N GLU A 51 2.84 6.84 -3.76
CA GLU A 51 3.13 5.86 -2.70
C GLU A 51 2.12 5.97 -1.56
N PHE A 52 1.86 7.19 -1.08
CA PHE A 52 0.89 7.45 -0.03
C PHE A 52 -0.52 6.98 -0.42
N THR A 53 -0.95 7.24 -1.65
CA THR A 53 -2.27 6.83 -2.15
C THR A 53 -2.39 5.31 -2.22
N ILE A 54 -1.38 4.64 -2.77
CA ILE A 54 -1.35 3.17 -2.86
C ILE A 54 -1.35 2.58 -1.45
N ARG A 55 -0.49 3.07 -0.57
CA ARG A 55 -0.40 2.61 0.82
C ARG A 55 -1.70 2.80 1.57
N THR A 56 -2.34 3.96 1.47
CA THR A 56 -3.64 4.24 2.09
C THR A 56 -4.71 3.28 1.60
N HIS A 57 -4.73 2.95 0.30
CA HIS A 57 -5.64 1.94 -0.23
C HIS A 57 -5.32 0.54 0.30
N LEU A 58 -4.04 0.15 0.32
CA LEU A 58 -3.61 -1.13 0.86
C LEU A 58 -3.94 -1.26 2.35
N ASP A 59 -3.79 -0.19 3.12
CA ASP A 59 -4.13 -0.15 4.54
C ASP A 59 -5.64 -0.20 4.77
N SER A 60 -6.47 0.29 3.84
CA SER A 60 -7.93 0.21 3.96
C SER A 60 -8.51 -1.17 3.59
N ILE A 61 -7.83 -1.93 2.74
CA ILE A 61 -8.21 -3.31 2.38
C ILE A 61 -7.54 -4.36 3.26
N ARG A 62 -6.43 -4.03 3.92
CA ARG A 62 -5.95 -4.81 5.07
C ARG A 62 -7.10 -4.75 6.06
N TYR A 63 -7.72 -5.90 6.32
CA TYR A 63 -8.79 -6.05 7.29
C TYR A 63 -8.51 -5.13 8.48
N PRO A 64 -9.46 -4.27 8.92
CA PRO A 64 -9.36 -3.80 10.28
C PRO A 64 -9.25 -5.09 11.10
N GLU A 65 -8.10 -5.32 11.72
CA GLU A 65 -8.00 -6.30 12.80
C GLU A 65 -9.22 -6.00 13.65
N THR A 66 -10.17 -6.94 13.66
CA THR A 66 -11.50 -6.79 14.24
C THR A 66 -11.41 -5.87 15.46
N PRO A 67 -12.01 -4.67 15.45
CA PRO A 67 -12.24 -4.00 16.71
C PRO A 67 -13.25 -4.90 17.40
N ASP A 68 -12.78 -5.81 18.26
CA ASP A 68 -13.59 -6.38 19.33
C ASP A 68 -12.87 -7.36 20.27
N GLN A 69 -11.68 -7.91 20.01
CA GLN A 69 -11.11 -8.82 21.04
C GLN A 69 -10.66 -8.09 22.30
N GLN A 70 -9.96 -6.97 22.19
CA GLN A 70 -9.55 -6.18 23.36
C GLN A 70 -10.76 -5.46 24.01
N MET A 71 -11.69 -4.91 23.23
CA MET A 71 -12.88 -4.23 23.76
C MET A 71 -13.90 -5.18 24.41
N ILE A 72 -14.15 -6.38 23.85
CA ILE A 72 -14.96 -7.41 24.51
C ILE A 72 -14.29 -7.85 25.82
N LEU A 73 -12.97 -8.15 25.81
CA LEU A 73 -12.25 -8.53 27.04
C LEU A 73 -12.30 -7.43 28.10
N HIS A 74 -12.20 -6.16 27.72
CA HIS A 74 -12.31 -5.05 28.67
C HIS A 74 -13.73 -4.88 29.22
N ALA A 75 -14.77 -5.12 28.42
CA ALA A 75 -16.16 -5.12 28.89
C ALA A 75 -16.45 -6.30 29.82
N GLU A 76 -15.96 -7.51 29.51
CA GLU A 76 -16.10 -8.71 30.33
C GLU A 76 -15.35 -8.58 31.68
N CYS A 77 -14.13 -8.03 31.68
CA CYS A 77 -13.38 -7.80 32.92
C CYS A 77 -14.08 -6.79 33.84
N ASN A 78 -14.65 -5.72 33.29
CA ASN A 78 -15.34 -4.71 34.11
C ASN A 78 -16.66 -5.25 34.68
N ALA A 79 -17.40 -6.08 33.93
CA ALA A 79 -18.62 -6.72 34.42
C ALA A 79 -18.35 -7.71 35.57
N ALA A 80 -17.28 -8.51 35.48
CA ALA A 80 -16.89 -9.45 36.53
C ALA A 80 -16.44 -8.75 37.82
N ILE A 81 -15.79 -7.59 37.71
CA ILE A 81 -15.41 -6.78 38.87
C ILE A 81 -16.65 -6.23 39.56
N GLU A 82 -17.65 -5.71 38.84
CA GLU A 82 -18.87 -5.16 39.45
C GLU A 82 -19.73 -6.21 40.17
N GLU A 83 -19.77 -7.47 39.70
CA GLU A 83 -20.47 -8.57 40.40
C GLU A 83 -19.77 -9.03 41.69
N GLU A 84 -18.45 -8.90 41.82
CA GLU A 84 -17.72 -9.30 43.05
C GLU A 84 -17.79 -8.27 44.20
N ILE A 85 -18.21 -7.02 43.91
CA ILE A 85 -18.31 -5.92 44.90
C ILE A 85 -19.76 -5.57 45.28
N ALA A 86 -20.76 -6.24 44.70
CA ALA A 86 -22.19 -6.05 45.00
C ALA A 86 -22.73 -7.03 46.05
#